data_AF-A0A3P7N6P4-F1
#
_entry.id   AF-A0A3P7N6P4-F1
#
_cell.length_a   1.000
_cell.length_b   1.000
_cell.length_c   1.000
_cell.angle_alpha   90.00
_cell.angle_beta   90.00
_cell.angle_gamma   90.00
#
_symmetry.space_group_name_H-M   'P 1'
#
loop_
_entity.id
_entity.type
_entity.pdbx_description
1 polymer ?
#
loop_
_entity_poly.entity_id
_entity_poly.type
_entity_poly.pdbx_seq_one_letter_code
_entity_poly.pdbx_strand_id
1 'polypeptide(L)'
;MTHDRRLVPGREDARYLYEAALANGGRVRFDLNQGIETFEEKVGPVEDDYDLSKYLFWAEQELDVLLEWIVTQAPGGGPLKKVLHEADFVSWRGLLTRIAATPFCPKESWQFTAARVGGVIFLCEGDRYRRMEAMTPREQMATYWGFKFEQYMTVKEKS
;
A
#
# COMPACT_ATOMS: atom_id res chain seq x y z
N MET A 1 -6.42 3.42 7.09
CA MET A 1 -6.01 4.63 6.36
C MET A 1 -7.24 5.12 5.64
N THR A 2 -7.72 6.29 6.04
CA THR A 2 -9.00 6.83 5.55
C THR A 2 -8.94 7.19 4.08
N HIS A 3 -10.09 7.54 3.52
CA HIS A 3 -10.22 8.21 2.22
C HIS A 3 -9.28 9.42 2.11
N ASP A 4 -9.16 10.20 3.20
CA ASP A 4 -8.23 11.33 3.34
C ASP A 4 -6.78 10.96 3.67
N ARG A 5 -6.43 9.66 3.58
CA ARG A 5 -5.06 9.15 3.73
C ARG A 5 -4.40 9.41 5.08
N ARG A 6 -5.19 9.65 6.12
CA ARG A 6 -4.69 9.85 7.48
C ARG A 6 -4.45 8.51 8.15
N LEU A 7 -3.41 8.47 8.98
CA LEU A 7 -3.21 7.39 9.93
C LEU A 7 -4.40 7.39 10.89
N VAL A 8 -5.16 6.30 10.90
CA VAL A 8 -6.15 6.04 11.94
C VAL A 8 -5.67 4.81 12.71
N PRO A 9 -5.37 4.97 14.01
CA PRO A 9 -4.91 3.87 14.83
C PRO A 9 -6.09 2.94 15.16
N GLY A 10 -5.95 1.66 14.85
CA GLY A 10 -6.96 0.66 15.17
C GLY A 10 -7.19 -0.32 14.03
N ARG A 11 -8.39 -0.91 14.00
CA ARG A 11 -8.81 -1.93 13.02
C ARG A 11 -10.18 -1.62 12.41
N GLU A 12 -10.67 -0.42 12.59
CA GLU A 12 -11.96 0.06 12.08
C GLU A 12 -12.07 -0.01 10.55
N ASP A 13 -10.96 0.14 9.84
CA ASP A 13 -10.90 -0.02 8.38
C ASP A 13 -10.76 -1.49 7.95
N ALA A 14 -10.53 -2.42 8.88
CA ALA A 14 -10.39 -3.83 8.54
C ALA A 14 -11.75 -4.40 8.11
N ARG A 15 -11.75 -5.10 6.97
CA ARG A 15 -12.93 -5.79 6.47
C ARG A 15 -12.86 -7.28 6.76
N TYR A 16 -14.03 -7.91 6.83
CA TYR A 16 -14.18 -9.34 7.09
C TYR A 16 -14.51 -10.06 5.79
N LEU A 17 -14.01 -11.29 5.64
CA LEU A 17 -14.39 -12.16 4.53
C LEU A 17 -15.90 -12.43 4.58
N TYR A 18 -16.57 -12.21 3.45
CA TYR A 18 -17.98 -12.51 3.30
C TYR A 18 -18.15 -13.97 2.86
N GLU A 19 -18.27 -14.89 3.82
CA GLU A 19 -18.30 -16.33 3.54
C GLU A 19 -19.46 -16.76 2.65
N ALA A 20 -20.60 -16.06 2.70
CA ALA A 20 -21.74 -16.36 1.82
C ALA A 20 -21.44 -16.14 0.34
N ALA A 21 -20.44 -15.32 -0.01
CA ALA A 21 -19.92 -15.23 -1.38
C ALA A 21 -19.41 -16.60 -1.91
N LEU A 22 -19.04 -17.52 -1.01
CA LEU A 22 -18.48 -18.82 -1.32
C LEU A 22 -19.49 -19.99 -1.22
N ALA A 23 -20.71 -19.74 -0.73
CA ALA A 23 -21.68 -20.78 -0.36
C ALA A 23 -22.05 -21.74 -1.50
N ASN A 24 -21.99 -21.31 -2.76
CA ASN A 24 -22.34 -22.11 -3.93
C ASN A 24 -21.15 -22.92 -4.50
N GLY A 25 -20.38 -23.57 -3.62
CA GLY A 25 -19.19 -24.33 -4.02
C GLY A 25 -18.14 -23.48 -4.73
N GLY A 26 -18.01 -22.20 -4.33
CA GLY A 26 -17.09 -21.23 -4.92
C GLY A 26 -17.49 -20.66 -6.28
N ARG A 27 -18.66 -21.02 -6.85
CA ARG A 27 -19.14 -20.38 -8.08
C ARG A 27 -19.64 -18.98 -7.80
N VAL A 28 -18.93 -17.99 -8.33
CA VAL A 28 -19.26 -16.57 -8.22
C VAL A 28 -19.67 -16.00 -9.57
N ARG A 29 -20.54 -14.99 -9.57
CA ARG A 29 -20.96 -14.22 -10.76
C ARG A 29 -20.71 -12.73 -10.51
N PHE A 30 -19.45 -12.39 -10.26
CA PHE A 30 -19.04 -11.01 -10.02
C PHE A 30 -18.91 -10.28 -11.35
N ASP A 31 -19.58 -9.13 -11.46
CA ASP A 31 -19.31 -8.19 -12.54
C ASP A 31 -18.25 -7.19 -12.08
N LEU A 32 -17.01 -7.45 -12.50
CA LEU A 32 -15.88 -6.62 -12.11
C LEU A 32 -15.88 -5.24 -12.78
N ASN A 33 -16.75 -4.97 -13.76
CA ASN A 33 -16.85 -3.65 -14.41
C ASN A 33 -17.86 -2.72 -13.71
N GLN A 34 -18.65 -3.23 -12.77
CA GLN A 34 -19.74 -2.47 -12.16
C GLN A 34 -19.25 -1.32 -11.27
N GLY A 35 -19.57 -0.07 -11.62
CA GLY A 35 -19.23 1.10 -10.81
C GLY A 35 -17.81 1.60 -11.09
N ILE A 36 -17.32 1.45 -12.31
CA ILE A 36 -16.01 1.98 -12.72
C ILE A 36 -16.06 3.49 -12.93
N GLU A 37 -17.22 3.99 -13.37
CA GLU A 37 -17.49 5.41 -13.59
C GLU A 37 -17.45 6.23 -12.29
N THR A 38 -17.62 5.59 -11.14
CA THR A 38 -17.49 6.20 -9.81
C THR A 38 -16.22 5.78 -9.08
N PHE A 39 -15.29 5.10 -9.78
CA PHE A 39 -14.05 4.66 -9.17
C PHE A 39 -13.13 5.85 -8.92
N GLU A 40 -12.80 6.05 -7.65
CA GLU A 40 -11.83 7.07 -7.23
C GLU A 40 -10.45 6.44 -7.14
N GLU A 41 -9.63 6.70 -8.15
CA GLU A 41 -8.23 6.29 -8.14
C GLU A 41 -7.44 7.00 -7.05
N LYS A 42 -6.34 6.38 -6.63
CA LYS A 42 -5.33 7.06 -5.81
C LYS A 42 -4.54 8.03 -6.68
N VAL A 43 -5.15 9.14 -7.06
CA VAL A 43 -4.48 10.18 -7.85
C VAL A 43 -3.49 10.93 -6.96
N GLY A 44 -2.34 11.30 -7.53
CA GLY A 44 -1.48 12.37 -7.01
C GLY A 44 -2.08 13.74 -7.33
N PRO A 45 -1.55 14.83 -6.74
CA PRO A 45 -1.98 16.18 -7.09
C PRO A 45 -1.84 16.44 -8.60
N VAL A 46 -2.68 17.35 -9.09
CA VAL A 46 -2.87 17.67 -10.50
C VAL A 46 -1.54 18.08 -11.14
N GLU A 47 -1.33 17.67 -12.40
CA GLU A 47 -0.22 18.15 -13.21
C GLU A 47 -0.34 19.65 -13.46
N ASP A 48 0.33 20.43 -12.63
CA ASP A 48 0.80 21.75 -13.01
C ASP A 48 2.32 21.64 -13.18
N ASP A 49 2.84 22.11 -14.31
CA ASP A 49 4.19 21.79 -14.82
C ASP A 49 5.36 22.25 -13.91
N TYR A 50 5.04 23.03 -12.86
CA TYR A 50 5.97 23.51 -11.84
C TYR A 50 5.69 22.98 -10.43
N ASP A 51 4.68 22.13 -10.26
CA ASP A 51 4.26 21.67 -8.95
C ASP A 51 4.98 20.36 -8.56
N LEU A 52 5.97 20.51 -7.67
CA LEU A 52 6.66 19.39 -7.03
C LEU A 52 5.74 18.60 -6.08
N SER A 53 4.50 19.07 -5.82
CA SER A 53 3.53 18.36 -4.98
C SER A 53 3.31 16.93 -5.42
N LYS A 54 3.38 16.63 -6.73
CA LYS A 54 3.26 15.24 -7.24
C LYS A 54 4.38 14.37 -6.69
N TYR A 55 5.63 14.82 -6.80
CA TYR A 55 6.79 14.10 -6.27
C TYR A 55 6.77 14.00 -4.75
N LEU A 56 6.41 15.08 -4.06
CA LEU A 56 6.26 15.09 -2.60
C LEU A 56 5.16 14.15 -2.13
N PHE A 57 4.02 14.10 -2.82
CA PHE A 57 2.92 13.22 -2.50
C PHE A 57 3.28 11.74 -2.65
N TRP A 58 4.04 11.38 -3.68
CA TRP A 58 4.51 10.01 -3.84
C TRP A 58 5.64 9.66 -2.88
N ALA A 59 6.49 10.63 -2.54
CA ALA A 59 7.47 10.51 -1.46
C ALA A 59 6.79 10.32 -0.09
N GLU A 60 5.66 10.98 0.18
CA GLU A 60 4.88 10.77 1.41
C GLU A 60 4.33 9.33 1.54
N GLN A 61 4.26 8.59 0.43
CA GLN A 61 3.80 7.20 0.41
C GLN A 61 4.96 6.19 0.51
N GLU A 62 6.19 6.66 0.70
CA GLU A 62 7.39 5.83 0.75
C GLU A 62 7.57 5.16 2.11
N LEU A 63 7.72 5.91 3.20
CA LEU A 63 7.77 5.36 4.56
C LEU A 63 7.02 6.24 5.57
N ASP A 64 6.54 7.43 5.20
CA ASP A 64 6.11 8.44 6.16
C ASP A 64 4.95 7.99 7.05
N VAL A 65 3.94 7.33 6.49
CA VAL A 65 2.83 6.75 7.28
C VAL A 65 3.34 5.69 8.27
N LEU A 66 4.34 4.90 7.89
CA LEU A 66 4.95 3.92 8.77
C LEU A 66 5.81 4.61 9.86
N LEU A 67 6.55 5.66 9.51
CA LEU A 67 7.33 6.47 10.45
C LEU A 67 6.43 7.19 11.44
N GLU A 68 5.32 7.77 10.99
CA GLU A 68 4.29 8.37 11.82
C GLU A 68 3.74 7.34 12.81
N TRP A 69 3.38 6.14 12.32
CA TRP A 69 2.94 5.05 13.19
C TRP A 69 4.01 4.69 14.23
N ILE A 70 5.28 4.56 13.85
CA ILE A 70 6.39 4.28 14.78
C ILE A 70 6.50 5.36 15.87
N VAL A 71 6.38 6.64 15.49
CA VAL A 71 6.40 7.77 16.45
C VAL A 71 5.23 7.64 17.45
N THR A 72 4.04 7.24 16.99
CA THR A 72 2.89 7.04 17.89
C THR A 72 3.07 5.89 18.88
N GLN A 73 3.96 4.91 18.61
CA GLN A 73 4.22 3.81 19.53
C GLN A 73 5.08 4.22 20.74
N ALA A 74 5.76 5.37 20.68
CA ALA A 74 6.62 5.86 21.76
C ALA A 74 6.51 7.39 21.93
N PRO A 75 5.36 7.90 22.41
CA PRO A 75 5.11 9.34 22.53
C PRO A 75 6.05 10.06 23.50
N GLY A 76 6.60 9.34 24.49
CA GLY A 76 7.63 9.85 25.42
C GLY A 76 9.06 9.74 24.88
N GLY A 77 9.24 9.30 23.64
CA GLY A 77 10.52 8.90 23.08
C GLY A 77 11.05 7.59 23.65
N GLY A 78 12.27 7.23 23.26
CA GLY A 78 12.93 6.02 23.72
C GLY A 78 13.91 5.48 22.67
N PRO A 79 14.72 4.47 23.02
CA PRO A 79 15.60 3.84 22.05
C PRO A 79 14.77 3.21 20.92
N LEU A 80 15.03 3.61 19.69
CA LEU A 80 14.28 3.18 18.50
C LEU A 80 14.18 1.65 18.38
N LYS A 81 15.26 0.93 18.68
CA LYS A 81 15.27 -0.54 18.71
C LYS A 81 14.21 -1.12 19.65
N LYS A 82 14.00 -0.54 20.83
CA LYS A 82 12.97 -1.02 21.77
C LYS A 82 11.56 -0.79 21.23
N VAL A 83 11.32 0.37 20.62
CA VAL A 83 10.03 0.70 19.97
C VAL A 83 9.70 -0.30 18.86
N LEU A 84 10.73 -0.74 18.15
CA LEU A 84 10.64 -1.68 17.04
C LEU A 84 10.89 -3.13 17.46
N HIS A 85 10.77 -3.47 18.75
CA HIS A 85 10.93 -4.83 19.25
C HIS A 85 12.24 -5.52 18.81
N GLU A 86 13.35 -4.78 18.88
CA GLU A 86 14.70 -5.18 18.49
C GLU A 86 14.87 -5.53 17.00
N ALA A 87 13.94 -5.12 16.13
CA ALA A 87 14.07 -5.30 14.70
C ALA A 87 15.32 -4.60 14.14
N ASP A 88 16.03 -5.30 13.25
CA ASP A 88 17.19 -4.76 12.54
C ASP A 88 16.80 -3.99 11.27
N PHE A 89 15.65 -4.34 10.68
CA PHE A 89 15.16 -3.76 9.43
C PHE A 89 13.71 -3.29 9.55
N VAL A 90 13.41 -2.16 8.91
CA VAL A 90 12.05 -1.64 8.72
C VAL A 90 11.81 -1.41 7.25
N SER A 91 10.70 -1.93 6.72
CA SER A 91 10.31 -1.74 5.32
C SER A 91 8.84 -2.08 5.12
N TRP A 92 8.28 -1.66 3.98
CA TRP A 92 7.03 -2.23 3.50
C TRP A 92 7.21 -3.67 3.04
N ARG A 93 6.19 -4.51 3.29
CA ARG A 93 6.14 -5.90 2.81
C ARG A 93 6.39 -6.01 1.31
N GLY A 94 5.91 -5.05 0.51
CA GLY A 94 6.06 -5.05 -0.95
C GLY A 94 7.53 -5.12 -1.40
N LEU A 95 8.40 -4.31 -0.79
CA LEU A 95 9.83 -4.32 -1.09
C LEU A 95 10.49 -5.65 -0.69
N LEU A 96 10.18 -6.17 0.49
CA LEU A 96 10.69 -7.47 0.94
C LEU A 96 10.25 -8.61 0.00
N THR A 97 9.02 -8.55 -0.50
CA THR A 97 8.52 -9.51 -1.49
C THR A 97 9.30 -9.40 -2.80
N ARG A 98 9.61 -8.19 -3.25
CA ARG A 98 10.40 -7.98 -4.47
C ARG A 98 11.83 -8.49 -4.32
N ILE A 99 12.47 -8.25 -3.17
CA ILE A 99 13.77 -8.83 -2.84
C ILE A 99 13.70 -10.35 -2.94
N ALA A 100 12.71 -10.97 -2.28
CA ALA A 100 12.55 -12.43 -2.27
C ALA A 100 12.24 -13.02 -3.67
N ALA A 101 11.50 -12.29 -4.50
CA ALA A 101 11.13 -12.71 -5.85
C ALA A 101 12.23 -12.45 -6.90
N THR A 102 13.26 -11.66 -6.57
CA THR A 102 14.32 -11.25 -7.51
C THR A 102 14.94 -12.41 -8.31
N PRO A 103 15.26 -13.58 -7.71
CA PRO A 103 15.81 -14.70 -8.46
C PRO A 103 14.89 -15.25 -9.56
N PHE A 104 13.57 -15.02 -9.44
CA PHE A 104 12.54 -15.54 -10.34
C PHE A 104 12.02 -14.49 -11.34
N CYS A 105 12.37 -13.22 -11.17
CA CYS A 105 11.93 -12.11 -12.00
C CYS A 105 13.11 -11.38 -12.69
N PRO A 106 13.93 -12.05 -13.51
CA PRO A 106 15.19 -11.50 -14.01
C PRO A 106 15.03 -10.30 -14.98
N LYS A 107 13.80 -10.05 -15.47
CA LYS A 107 13.49 -8.96 -16.39
C LYS A 107 12.98 -7.70 -15.70
N GLU A 108 12.71 -7.76 -14.39
CA GLU A 108 12.23 -6.61 -13.62
C GLU A 108 13.40 -5.97 -12.88
N SER A 109 13.86 -4.81 -13.36
CA SER A 109 14.78 -3.96 -12.60
C SER A 109 14.04 -3.22 -11.51
N TRP A 110 14.66 -3.07 -10.34
CA TRP A 110 14.12 -2.30 -9.23
C TRP A 110 15.25 -1.69 -8.41
N GLN A 111 14.92 -0.62 -7.69
CA GLN A 111 15.84 0.08 -6.80
C GLN A 111 15.19 0.43 -5.48
N PHE A 112 16.01 0.57 -4.45
CA PHE A 112 15.58 0.99 -3.12
C PHE A 112 16.71 1.73 -2.43
N THR A 113 16.33 2.63 -1.52
CA THR A 113 17.24 3.35 -0.64
C THR A 113 17.30 2.66 0.71
N ALA A 114 18.48 2.63 1.32
CA ALA A 114 18.68 2.15 2.67
C ALA A 114 19.29 3.25 3.55
N ALA A 115 18.69 3.49 4.72
CA ALA A 115 19.19 4.47 5.69
C ALA A 115 19.28 3.83 7.07
N ARG A 116 20.41 4.02 7.77
CA ARG A 116 20.60 3.53 9.14
C ARG A 116 20.33 4.65 10.14
N VAL A 117 19.32 4.47 10.99
CA VAL A 117 18.90 5.44 12.01
C VAL A 117 18.71 4.72 13.33
N GLY A 118 19.29 5.22 14.43
CA GLY A 118 19.10 4.64 15.77
C GLY A 118 19.46 3.16 15.90
N GLY A 119 20.38 2.67 15.06
CA GLY A 119 20.78 1.26 15.03
C GLY A 119 19.89 0.34 14.18
N VAL A 120 18.88 0.88 13.49
CA VAL A 120 17.92 0.15 12.63
C VAL A 120 18.09 0.59 11.18
N ILE A 121 17.94 -0.33 10.22
CA ILE A 121 18.05 -0.06 8.79
C ILE A 121 16.64 0.07 8.16
N PHE A 122 16.34 1.24 7.64
CA PHE A 122 15.10 1.53 6.92
C PHE A 122 15.32 1.29 5.43
N LEU A 123 14.44 0.51 4.81
CA LEU A 123 14.47 0.20 3.38
C LEU A 123 13.24 0.80 2.72
N CYS A 124 13.48 1.70 1.77
CA CYS A 124 12.45 2.39 1.01
C CYS A 124 12.58 2.07 -0.48
N GLU A 125 11.51 1.59 -1.11
CA GLU A 125 11.50 1.33 -2.54
C GLU A 125 11.41 2.63 -3.33
N GLY A 126 12.30 2.83 -4.30
CA GLY A 126 12.22 3.96 -5.23
C GLY A 126 11.27 3.68 -6.40
N ASP A 127 10.85 4.75 -7.08
CA ASP A 127 10.17 4.69 -8.40
C ASP A 127 8.78 4.03 -8.45
N ARG A 128 8.10 3.85 -7.31
CA ARG A 128 6.72 3.35 -7.29
C ARG A 128 5.81 4.18 -8.21
N TYR A 129 5.97 5.50 -8.18
CA TYR A 129 5.25 6.44 -9.02
C TYR A 129 5.52 6.24 -10.51
N ARG A 130 6.79 6.11 -10.93
CA ARG A 130 7.13 5.84 -12.34
C ARG A 130 6.50 4.55 -12.85
N ARG A 131 6.42 3.52 -12.00
CA ARG A 131 5.75 2.26 -12.34
C ARG A 131 4.24 2.46 -12.56
N MET A 132 3.61 3.33 -11.77
CA MET A 132 2.19 3.66 -11.94
C MET A 132 1.93 4.43 -13.24
N GLU A 133 2.79 5.38 -13.60
CA GLU A 133 2.65 6.13 -14.87
C GLU A 133 2.87 5.25 -16.10
N ALA A 134 3.74 4.25 -15.99
CA ALA A 134 4.01 3.31 -17.08
C ALA A 134 2.90 2.26 -17.28
N MET A 135 1.85 2.24 -16.44
CA MET A 135 0.76 1.27 -16.55
C MET A 135 -0.06 1.51 -17.82
N THR A 136 -0.24 0.44 -18.59
CA THR A 136 -1.17 0.41 -19.72
C THR A 136 -2.62 0.56 -19.23
N PRO A 137 -3.56 1.02 -20.09
CA PRO A 137 -4.98 1.10 -19.73
C PRO A 137 -5.56 -0.23 -19.23
N ARG A 138 -5.05 -1.35 -19.74
CA ARG A 138 -5.46 -2.69 -19.29
C ARG A 138 -4.97 -3.00 -17.88
N GLU A 139 -3.77 -2.56 -17.51
CA GLU A 139 -3.23 -2.75 -16.15
C GLU A 139 -3.94 -1.85 -15.13
N GLN A 140 -4.31 -0.63 -15.53
CA GLN A 140 -5.17 0.26 -14.73
C GLN A 140 -6.53 -0.40 -14.48
N MET A 141 -7.15 -0.93 -15.55
CA MET A 141 -8.39 -1.70 -15.45
C MET A 141 -8.25 -2.93 -14.54
N ALA A 142 -7.16 -3.68 -14.66
CA ALA A 142 -6.89 -4.84 -13.82
C ALA A 142 -6.74 -4.46 -12.33
N THR A 143 -6.22 -3.27 -12.05
CA THR A 143 -6.13 -2.71 -10.69
C THR A 143 -7.52 -2.45 -10.12
N TYR A 144 -8.38 -1.80 -10.91
CA TYR A 144 -9.79 -1.59 -10.53
C TYR A 144 -10.52 -2.92 -10.26
N TRP A 145 -10.35 -3.92 -11.13
CA TRP A 145 -10.97 -5.24 -10.95
C TRP A 145 -10.57 -5.90 -9.62
N GLY A 146 -9.32 -5.70 -9.16
CA GLY A 146 -8.87 -6.14 -7.84
C GLY A 146 -9.67 -5.49 -6.72
N PHE A 147 -9.81 -4.16 -6.73
CA PHE A 147 -10.63 -3.44 -5.74
C PHE A 147 -12.10 -3.86 -5.78
N LYS A 148 -12.66 -4.04 -6.98
CA LYS A 148 -14.06 -4.46 -7.15
C LYS A 148 -14.28 -5.88 -6.62
N PHE A 149 -13.34 -6.79 -6.86
CA PHE A 149 -13.37 -8.14 -6.29
C PHE A 149 -13.36 -8.11 -4.76
N GLU A 150 -12.48 -7.31 -4.15
CA GLU A 150 -12.47 -7.15 -2.69
C GLU A 150 -13.80 -6.65 -2.14
N GLN A 151 -14.50 -5.75 -2.84
CA GLN A 151 -15.84 -5.29 -2.44
C GLN A 151 -16.88 -6.42 -2.43
N TYR A 152 -16.83 -7.36 -3.38
CA TYR A 152 -17.73 -8.51 -3.39
C TYR A 152 -17.40 -9.53 -2.29
N MET A 153 -16.11 -9.65 -1.96
CA MET A 153 -15.60 -10.66 -1.05
C MET A 153 -15.55 -10.21 0.41
N THR A 154 -15.86 -8.95 0.70
CA THR A 154 -15.69 -8.41 2.05
C THR A 154 -16.87 -7.59 2.54
N VAL A 155 -17.09 -7.63 3.85
CA VAL A 155 -18.09 -6.84 4.58
C VAL A 155 -17.44 -6.05 5.70
N LYS A 156 -18.06 -4.94 6.11
CA LYS A 156 -17.54 -4.08 7.18
C LYS A 156 -17.70 -4.69 8.58
N GLU A 157 -18.73 -5.50 8.76
CA GLU A 157 -19.06 -6.12 10.05
C GLU A 157 -19.14 -7.64 9.87
N LYS A 158 -18.76 -8.37 10.91
CA LYS A 158 -18.79 -9.83 10.90
C LYS A 158 -20.25 -10.29 10.99
N SER A 159 -20.73 -10.94 9.93
CA SER A 159 -22.06 -11.58 9.86
C SER A 159 -22.15 -12.82 10.73
#